data_AF-A0A7X0RF56-F1
#
_entry.id   AF-A0A7X0RF56-F1
#
_cell.length_a   1.000
_cell.length_b   1.000
_cell.length_c   1.000
_cell.angle_alpha   90.00
_cell.angle_beta   90.00
_cell.angle_gamma   90.00
#
_symmetry.space_group_name_H-M   'P 1'
#
loop_
_entity.id
_entity.type
_entity.pdbx_description
1 polymer ?
#
loop_
_entity_poly.entity_id
_entity_poly.type
_entity_poly.pdbx_seq_one_letter_code
_entity_poly.pdbx_strand_id
1 'polypeptide(L)'
;MPFVADLDDLERVVAELASCGTDLGALLDEVDAGVAALHLTWSGAAADAHRAAQATWRAGFREMREALDLLRCVGQVAHDNYDAAARANVAMWGQVR
;
A
#
# COMPACT_ATOMS: atom_id res chain seq x y z
N MET A 1 10.19 -22.92 11.69
CA MET A 1 10.37 -22.31 10.35
C MET A 1 10.15 -20.81 10.52
N PRO A 2 11.21 -20.00 10.68
CA PRO A 2 11.08 -18.57 11.00
C PRO A 2 10.71 -17.70 9.78
N PHE A 3 11.19 -18.05 8.58
CA PHE A 3 11.03 -17.21 7.38
C PHE A 3 9.59 -17.08 6.85
N VAL A 4 8.71 -18.06 7.09
CA VAL A 4 7.29 -17.98 6.67
C VAL A 4 6.54 -16.96 7.53
N ALA A 5 6.79 -16.96 8.85
CA ALA A 5 6.17 -16.02 9.77
C ALA A 5 6.57 -14.56 9.46
N ASP A 6 7.83 -14.31 9.08
CA ASP A 6 8.30 -12.98 8.68
C ASP A 6 7.59 -12.47 7.40
N LEU A 7 7.20 -13.36 6.48
CA LEU A 7 6.46 -12.99 5.27
C LEU A 7 4.98 -12.73 5.54
N ASP A 8 4.35 -13.52 6.40
CA ASP A 8 2.96 -13.30 6.82
C ASP A 8 2.82 -11.95 7.55
N ASP A 9 3.80 -11.60 8.39
CA ASP A 9 3.87 -10.29 9.06
C ASP A 9 4.08 -9.15 8.07
N LEU A 10 4.91 -9.34 7.04
CA LEU A 10 5.09 -8.34 5.98
C LEU A 10 3.78 -8.10 5.22
N GLU A 11 3.06 -9.16 4.85
CA GLU A 11 1.78 -9.04 4.15
C GLU A 11 0.74 -8.28 4.98
N ARG A 12 0.66 -8.60 6.28
CA ARG A 12 -0.21 -7.90 7.22
C ARG A 12 0.12 -6.41 7.33
N VAL A 13 1.39 -6.05 7.51
CA VAL A 13 1.81 -4.64 7.61
C VAL A 13 1.52 -3.89 6.31
N VAL A 14 1.76 -4.50 5.15
CA VAL A 14 1.43 -3.91 3.85
C VAL A 14 -0.07 -3.68 3.71
N ALA A 15 -0.91 -4.61 4.18
CA ALA A 15 -2.36 -4.46 4.17
C ALA A 15 -2.85 -3.33 5.11
N GLU A 16 -2.30 -3.25 6.32
CA GLU A 16 -2.59 -2.17 7.28
C GLU A 16 -2.24 -0.79 6.71
N LEU A 17 -1.05 -0.65 6.09
CA LEU A 17 -0.62 0.59 5.45
C LEU A 17 -1.51 0.97 4.26
N ALA A 18 -1.96 0.00 3.46
CA ALA A 18 -2.87 0.24 2.35
C ALA A 18 -4.26 0.71 2.83
N SER A 19 -4.77 0.16 3.94
CA SER A 19 -6.03 0.58 4.55
C SER A 19 -5.92 2.01 5.09
N CYS A 20 -4.91 2.28 5.91
CA CYS A 20 -4.65 3.61 6.45
C CYS A 20 -4.53 4.65 5.32
N GLY A 21 -3.85 4.27 4.24
CA GLY A 21 -3.77 5.09 3.05
C GLY A 21 -5.14 5.44 2.44
N THR A 22 -6.01 4.43 2.27
CA THR A 22 -7.37 4.64 1.75
C THR A 22 -8.17 5.59 2.63
N ASP A 23 -8.09 5.44 3.95
CA ASP A 23 -8.80 6.28 4.91
C ASP A 23 -8.33 7.74 4.84
N LEU A 24 -7.01 7.95 4.78
CA LEU A 24 -6.43 9.29 4.62
C LEU A 24 -6.82 9.94 3.28
N GLY A 25 -6.91 9.16 2.21
CA GLY A 25 -7.39 9.63 0.91
C GLY A 25 -8.83 10.12 0.97
N ALA A 26 -9.72 9.35 1.62
CA ALA A 26 -11.12 9.71 1.78
C ALA A 26 -11.32 11.00 2.59
N LEU A 27 -10.58 11.17 3.69
CA LEU A 27 -10.62 12.40 4.50
C LEU A 27 -10.20 13.63 3.69
N LEU A 28 -9.21 13.49 2.82
CA LEU A 28 -8.75 14.60 1.99
C LEU A 28 -9.72 14.95 0.89
N ASP A 29 -10.37 13.97 0.27
CA ASP A 29 -11.45 14.23 -0.70
C ASP A 29 -12.67 14.88 -0.02
N GLU A 30 -12.95 14.55 1.25
CA GLU A 30 -14.00 15.21 2.04
C GLU A 30 -13.68 16.68 2.33
N VAL A 31 -12.45 16.98 2.78
CA VAL A 31 -11.97 18.36 2.96
C VAL A 31 -12.13 19.14 1.66
N ASP A 32 -11.78 18.52 0.55
CA ASP A 32 -11.87 19.11 -0.78
C ASP A 32 -13.28 19.44 -1.23
N ALA A 33 -14.22 18.52 -1.01
CA ALA A 33 -15.62 18.75 -1.27
C ALA A 33 -16.16 19.92 -0.42
N GLY A 34 -15.74 20.01 0.84
CA GLY A 34 -16.06 21.12 1.73
C GLY A 34 -15.52 22.46 1.20
N VAL A 35 -14.25 22.49 0.78
CA VAL A 35 -13.59 23.66 0.17
C VAL A 35 -14.31 24.08 -1.11
N ALA A 36 -14.67 23.13 -1.98
CA ALA A 36 -15.39 23.39 -3.23
C ALA A 36 -16.82 23.90 -3.00
N ALA A 37 -17.48 23.52 -1.91
CA ALA A 37 -18.78 24.09 -1.53
C ALA A 37 -18.65 25.55 -1.07
N LEU A 38 -17.52 25.93 -0.46
CA LEU A 38 -17.19 27.28 0.00
C LEU A 38 -16.73 28.23 -1.12
N HIS A 39 -16.58 27.74 -2.37
CA HIS A 39 -15.94 28.46 -3.47
C HIS A 39 -16.67 29.73 -3.95
N LEU A 40 -17.92 29.98 -3.54
CA LEU A 40 -18.57 31.28 -3.73
C LEU A 40 -17.90 32.40 -2.89
N THR A 41 -17.12 32.04 -1.87
CA THR A 41 -16.47 32.96 -0.94
C THR A 41 -14.95 32.84 -0.90
N TRP A 42 -14.36 31.72 -1.38
CA TRP A 42 -12.92 31.46 -1.26
C TRP A 42 -12.22 31.46 -2.63
N SER A 43 -11.63 32.59 -2.99
CA SER A 43 -10.76 32.78 -4.16
C SER A 43 -9.43 33.44 -3.74
N GLY A 44 -8.43 33.45 -4.62
CA GLY A 44 -7.11 34.06 -4.39
C GLY A 44 -6.03 33.08 -3.90
N ALA A 45 -4.90 33.61 -3.45
CA ALA A 45 -3.67 32.84 -3.19
C ALA A 45 -3.83 31.65 -2.23
N ALA A 46 -4.74 31.73 -1.26
CA ALA A 46 -5.04 30.63 -0.34
C ALA A 46 -5.70 29.44 -1.05
N ALA A 47 -6.59 29.69 -2.02
CA ALA A 47 -7.23 28.64 -2.81
C ALA A 47 -6.24 27.95 -3.77
N ASP A 48 -5.25 28.71 -4.28
CA ASP A 48 -4.17 28.16 -5.10
C ASP A 48 -3.21 27.29 -4.28
N ALA A 49 -2.86 27.73 -3.07
CA ALA A 49 -2.02 26.97 -2.16
C ALA A 49 -2.66 25.65 -1.74
N HIS A 50 -3.98 25.64 -1.46
CA HIS A 50 -4.74 24.42 -1.17
C HIS A 50 -4.68 23.43 -2.33
N ARG A 51 -5.00 23.89 -3.55
CA ARG A 51 -4.96 23.04 -4.76
C ARG A 51 -3.57 22.46 -5.01
N ALA A 52 -2.52 23.25 -4.78
CA ALA A 52 -1.15 22.76 -4.90
C ALA A 52 -0.82 21.69 -3.84
N ALA A 53 -1.15 21.93 -2.57
CA ALA A 53 -0.94 20.98 -1.49
C ALA A 53 -1.68 19.66 -1.75
N GLN A 54 -2.89 19.74 -2.26
CA GLN A 54 -3.68 18.56 -2.58
C GLN A 54 -3.13 17.79 -3.80
N ALA A 55 -2.66 18.49 -4.83
CA ALA A 55 -1.98 17.85 -5.97
C ALA A 55 -0.74 17.08 -5.50
N THR A 56 0.08 17.69 -4.63
CA THR A 56 1.23 17.04 -4.00
C THR A 56 0.81 15.82 -3.21
N TRP A 57 -0.25 15.92 -2.40
CA TRP A 57 -0.75 14.78 -1.65
C TRP A 57 -1.20 13.63 -2.56
N ARG A 58 -2.00 13.92 -3.59
CA ARG A 58 -2.46 12.91 -4.55
C ARG A 58 -1.32 12.23 -5.28
N ALA A 59 -0.23 12.95 -5.57
CA ALA A 59 0.98 12.37 -6.14
C ALA A 59 1.66 11.43 -5.15
N GLY A 60 1.96 11.89 -3.93
CA GLY A 60 2.61 11.07 -2.90
C GLY A 60 1.79 9.84 -2.50
N PHE A 61 0.46 9.96 -2.47
CA PHE A 61 -0.43 8.84 -2.20
C PHE A 61 -0.35 7.75 -3.27
N ARG A 62 -0.26 8.16 -4.54
CA ARG A 62 -0.09 7.24 -5.67
C ARG A 62 1.24 6.51 -5.58
N GLU A 63 2.33 7.23 -5.32
CA GLU A 63 3.66 6.65 -5.13
C GLU A 63 3.68 5.64 -3.97
N MET A 64 3.05 5.98 -2.84
CA MET A 64 2.94 5.07 -1.69
C MET A 64 2.18 3.78 -2.06
N ARG A 65 1.07 3.89 -2.78
CA ARG A 65 0.30 2.71 -3.24
C ARG A 65 1.10 1.84 -4.19
N GLU A 66 1.78 2.43 -5.15
CA GLU A 66 2.64 1.70 -6.09
C GLU A 66 3.77 0.96 -5.36
N ALA A 67 4.40 1.60 -4.36
CA ALA A 67 5.43 0.98 -3.55
C ALA A 67 4.90 -0.20 -2.70
N LEU A 68 3.70 -0.05 -2.11
CA LEU A 68 3.05 -1.13 -1.35
C LEU A 68 2.67 -2.31 -2.25
N ASP A 69 2.17 -2.05 -3.45
CA ASP A 69 1.84 -3.10 -4.42
C ASP A 69 3.10 -3.83 -4.90
N LEU A 70 4.21 -3.11 -5.09
CA LEU A 70 5.51 -3.71 -5.40
C LEU A 70 6.00 -4.60 -4.24
N LEU A 71 5.93 -4.12 -3.00
CA LEU A 71 6.31 -4.88 -1.81
C LEU A 71 5.50 -6.17 -1.69
N ARG A 72 4.18 -6.10 -1.93
CA ARG A 72 3.30 -7.28 -1.96
C ARG A 72 3.74 -8.29 -3.02
N CYS A 73 4.00 -7.81 -4.24
CA CYS A 73 4.44 -8.66 -5.35
C CYS A 73 5.76 -9.39 -5.03
N VAL A 74 6.75 -8.66 -4.51
CA VAL A 74 8.04 -9.24 -4.11
C VAL A 74 7.88 -10.25 -2.98
N GLY A 75 7.03 -9.93 -1.98
CA GLY A 75 6.69 -10.86 -0.89
C GLY A 75 6.05 -12.15 -1.40
N GLN A 76 5.09 -12.06 -2.32
CA GLN A 76 4.42 -13.22 -2.90
C GLN A 76 5.40 -14.13 -3.67
N VAL A 77 6.27 -13.53 -4.49
CA VAL A 77 7.30 -14.27 -5.23
C VAL A 77 8.25 -15.00 -4.28
N ALA A 78 8.63 -14.36 -3.16
CA ALA A 78 9.43 -15.02 -2.14
C ALA A 78 8.67 -16.19 -1.49
N HIS A 79 7.40 -15.99 -1.14
CA HIS A 79 6.55 -17.05 -0.59
C HIS A 79 6.50 -18.27 -1.51
N ASP A 80 6.12 -18.09 -2.78
CA ASP A 80 5.98 -19.16 -3.76
C ASP A 80 7.28 -19.95 -3.98
N ASN A 81 8.42 -19.25 -4.01
CA ASN A 81 9.74 -19.86 -4.16
C ASN A 81 10.13 -20.71 -2.94
N TYR A 82 9.88 -20.23 -1.72
CA TYR A 82 10.16 -21.00 -0.51
C TYR A 82 9.26 -22.23 -0.40
N ASP A 83 7.99 -22.08 -0.74
CA ASP A 83 7.01 -23.16 -0.73
C ASP A 83 7.36 -24.26 -1.73
N ALA A 84 7.78 -23.87 -2.93
CA ALA A 84 8.27 -24.79 -3.95
C ALA A 84 9.53 -25.55 -3.48
N ALA A 85 10.50 -24.85 -2.87
CA ALA A 85 11.71 -25.47 -2.34
C ALA A 85 11.41 -26.43 -1.18
N ALA A 86 10.49 -26.08 -0.29
CA ALA A 86 10.05 -26.95 0.81
C ALA A 86 9.37 -28.22 0.28
N ARG A 87 8.44 -28.07 -0.69
CA ARG A 87 7.78 -29.22 -1.35
C ARG A 87 8.78 -30.12 -2.07
N ALA A 88 9.73 -29.54 -2.79
CA ALA A 88 10.77 -30.28 -3.49
C ALA A 88 11.65 -31.08 -2.52
N ASN A 89 12.06 -30.48 -1.39
CA ASN A 89 12.82 -31.17 -0.36
C ASN A 89 12.02 -32.31 0.27
N VAL A 90 10.76 -32.09 0.64
CA VAL A 90 9.90 -33.16 1.19
C VAL A 90 9.73 -34.31 0.20
N ALA A 91 9.50 -34.00 -1.09
CA ALA A 91 9.37 -34.99 -2.14
C ALA A 91 10.66 -35.81 -2.33
N MET A 92 11.83 -35.17 -2.35
CA MET A 92 13.13 -35.86 -2.43
C MET A 92 13.37 -36.78 -1.23
N TRP A 93 13.07 -36.33 -0.01
CA TRP A 93 13.30 -37.13 1.20
C TRP A 93 12.31 -38.28 1.34
N GLY A 94 11.11 -38.17 0.74
CA GLY A 94 10.16 -39.27 0.61
C GLY A 94 10.59 -40.36 -0.38
N GLN A 95 11.50 -40.04 -1.32
CA GLN A 95 12.06 -41.00 -2.28
C GLN A 95 13.31 -41.74 -1.76
N VAL A 96 13.90 -41.27 -0.66
CA VAL A 96 15.10 -41.86 -0.04
C VAL A 96 14.74 -42.86 1.08
N ARG A 97 13.46 -43.27 1.16
CA ARG A 97 12.95 -44.27 2.11
C ARG A 97 12.42 -45.49 1.36
#